data_AF-A0A2N6E634-F1
#
_entry.id   AF-A0A2N6E634-F1
#
_cell.length_a   1.000
_cell.length_b   1.000
_cell.length_c   1.000
_cell.angle_alpha   90.00
_cell.angle_beta   90.00
_cell.angle_gamma   90.00
#
_symmetry.space_group_name_H-M   'P 1'
#
loop_
_entity.id
_entity.type
_entity.pdbx_description
1 polymer ?
#
loop_
_entity_poly.entity_id
_entity_poly.type
_entity_poly.pdbx_seq_one_letter_code
_entity_poly.pdbx_strand_id
1 'polypeptide(L)' 'MKVEDAETGEVLTGEYFQSIFNMAVIIHPEKPGSIQEGMPLKIYWQVSDGKDRMGTGSEIITLGRGERP' A
#
# COMPACT_ATOMS: atom_id res chain seq x y z
N MET A 1 -3.03 7.72 -1.73
CA MET A 1 -2.91 6.26 -1.73
C MET A 1 -3.71 5.72 -0.56
N LYS A 2 -4.37 4.56 -0.71
CA LYS A 2 -5.19 3.92 0.31
C LYS A 2 -4.89 2.42 0.33
N VAL A 3 -4.74 1.83 1.51
CA VAL A 3 -4.58 0.38 1.68
C VAL A 3 -5.72 -0.14 2.56
N GLU A 4 -6.32 -1.23 2.15
CA GLU A 4 -7.43 -1.90 2.82
C GLU A 4 -7.14 -3.39 2.94
N ASP A 5 -7.60 -4.00 4.02
CA ASP A 5 -7.79 -5.45 4.07
C ASP A 5 -8.81 -5.85 2.98
N ALA A 6 -8.43 -6.79 2.11
CA ALA A 6 -9.26 -7.17 0.97
C ALA A 6 -10.51 -7.98 1.37
N GLU A 7 -10.51 -8.61 2.54
CA GLU A 7 -11.60 -9.43 3.07
C GLU A 7 -12.54 -8.62 3.95
N THR A 8 -11.99 -7.82 4.86
CA THR A 8 -12.78 -7.06 5.85
C THR A 8 -13.11 -5.64 5.38
N GLY A 9 -12.35 -5.09 4.43
CA GLY A 9 -12.47 -3.70 4.00
C GLY A 9 -11.96 -2.69 5.04
N GLU A 10 -11.33 -3.14 6.14
CA GLU A 10 -10.74 -2.27 7.14
C GLU A 10 -9.59 -1.46 6.52
N VAL A 11 -9.64 -0.14 6.71
CA VAL A 11 -8.60 0.77 6.20
C VAL A 11 -7.36 0.65 7.09
N LEU A 12 -6.22 0.33 6.49
CA LEU A 12 -4.95 0.29 7.19
C LEU A 12 -4.28 1.67 7.11
N THR A 13 -4.27 2.39 8.23
CA THR A 13 -3.69 3.73 8.34
C THR A 13 -2.15 3.67 8.21
N GLY A 14 -1.52 4.65 7.56
CA GLY A 14 -0.08 4.62 7.28
C GLY A 14 0.50 5.93 6.75
N GLU A 15 1.82 6.05 6.81
CA GLU A 15 2.57 7.16 6.22
C GLU A 15 3.08 6.78 4.82
N TYR A 16 2.75 7.61 3.83
CA TYR A 16 3.07 7.35 2.43
C TYR A 16 4.28 8.17 2.01
N PHE A 17 5.37 7.52 1.57
CA PHE A 17 6.56 8.20 1.07
C PHE A 17 6.66 8.03 -0.44
N GLN A 18 6.29 9.08 -1.18
CA GLN A 18 6.46 9.10 -2.63
C GLN A 18 7.90 9.53 -2.97
N SER A 19 8.76 8.59 -3.36
CA SER A 19 10.04 8.90 -4.00
C SER A 19 9.92 8.83 -5.51
N ILE A 20 10.61 9.75 -6.19
CA ILE A 20 10.53 10.07 -7.63
C ILE A 20 10.71 8.88 -8.60
N PHE A 21 11.21 7.73 -8.14
CA PHE A 21 11.40 6.54 -8.98
C PHE A 21 11.04 5.20 -8.31
N ASN A 22 10.88 5.15 -6.98
CA ASN A 22 10.52 3.95 -6.24
C ASN A 22 9.44 4.31 -5.22
N MET A 23 8.22 3.80 -5.38
CA MET A 23 7.15 4.05 -4.43
C MET A 23 7.31 3.12 -3.22
N ALA A 24 7.57 3.68 -2.04
CA ALA A 24 7.63 2.94 -0.80
C ALA A 24 6.47 3.37 0.11
N VAL A 25 5.73 2.41 0.63
CA VAL A 25 4.56 2.67 1.47
C VAL A 25 4.83 2.07 2.82
N ILE A 26 4.79 2.90 3.87
CA ILE A 26 4.99 2.47 5.24
C ILE A 26 3.64 2.53 5.93
N ILE A 27 3.06 1.36 6.19
CA ILE A 27 1.78 1.27 6.89
C ILE A 27 2.05 1.25 8.39
N HIS A 28 1.36 2.08 9.16
CA HIS A 28 1.41 2.14 10.62
C HIS A 28 0.03 1.76 11.16
N PRO A 29 -0.27 0.45 11.26
CA PRO A 29 -1.61 -0.01 11.55
C PRO A 29 -1.97 0.36 12.98
N GLU A 30 -3.21 0.80 13.22
CA GLU A 30 -3.70 1.07 14.57
C GLU A 30 -3.68 -0.17 15.46
N LYS A 31 -3.81 -1.36 14.85
CA LYS A 31 -3.68 -2.66 15.49
C LYS A 31 -2.62 -3.49 14.78
N PRO A 32 -1.33 -3.37 15.14
CA PRO A 32 -0.27 -4.10 14.44
C PRO A 32 -0.47 -5.62 14.41
N GLY A 33 -1.12 -6.19 15.42
CA GLY A 33 -1.42 -7.62 15.51
C GLY A 33 -2.50 -8.14 14.56
N SER A 34 -3.27 -7.26 13.89
CA SER A 34 -4.20 -7.67 12.84
C SER A 34 -3.52 -7.89 11.49
N ILE A 35 -2.28 -7.43 11.32
CA ILE A 35 -1.53 -7.65 10.09
C ILE A 35 -0.75 -8.97 10.20
N GLN A 36 -1.01 -9.89 9.27
CA GLN A 36 -0.37 -11.19 9.21
C GLN A 36 0.19 -11.47 7.82
N GLU A 37 1.36 -12.11 7.79
CA GLU A 37 1.94 -12.62 6.55
C GLU A 37 0.95 -13.60 5.87
N GLY A 38 0.82 -13.51 4.55
CA GLY A 38 -0.15 -14.25 3.76
C GLY A 38 -1.51 -13.55 3.59
N MET A 39 -1.79 -12.46 4.31
CA MET A 39 -3.04 -11.72 4.17
C MET A 39 -3.15 -11.01 2.80
N PRO A 40 -4.32 -11.05 2.13
CA PRO A 40 -4.56 -10.26 0.93
C PRO A 40 -4.80 -8.79 1.28
N LEU A 41 -4.00 -7.90 0.70
CA LEU A 41 -4.14 -6.45 0.84
C LEU A 41 -4.59 -5.84 -0.47
N LYS A 42 -5.61 -5.00 -0.42
CA LYS A 42 -6.05 -4.19 -1.54
C LYS A 42 -5.41 -2.82 -1.49
N ILE A 43 -4.70 -2.47 -2.54
CA ILE A 43 -3.96 -1.22 -2.65
C ILE A 43 -4.63 -0.38 -3.73
N TYR A 44 -4.86 0.90 -3.43
CA TYR A 44 -5.30 1.90 -4.40
C TYR A 44 -4.32 3.05 -4.43
N TRP A 45 -3.86 3.43 -5.62
CA TRP A 45 -2.95 4.54 -5.81
C TRP A 45 -3.49 5.57 -6.79
N GLN A 46 -3.09 6.80 -6.53
CA GLN A 46 -3.23 7.95 -7.40
C GLN A 46 -1.92 8.71 -7.24
N VAL A 47 -1.12 8.74 -8.31
CA VAL A 47 0.20 9.35 -8.33
C VAL A 47 0.24 10.41 -9.43
N SER A 48 0.88 11.54 -9.13
CA SER A 48 1.28 12.52 -10.14
C SER A 48 2.80 12.51 -10.27
N ASP A 49 3.29 12.67 -11.50
CA ASP A 49 4.72 12.87 -11.75
C ASP A 49 5.09 14.36 -11.78
N GLY A 50 6.38 14.67 -11.92
CA GLY A 50 6.87 16.06 -12.00
C GLY A 50 6.47 16.83 -13.26
N LYS A 51 5.63 16.25 -14.13
CA LYS A 51 5.02 16.89 -15.30
C LYS A 51 3.49 16.95 -15.17
N ASP A 52 2.96 16.78 -13.97
CA ASP A 52 1.53 16.79 -13.64
C ASP A 52 0.72 15.68 -14.36
N ARG A 53 1.38 14.65 -14.88
CA ARG A 53 0.67 13.48 -15.45
C ARG A 53 0.18 12.61 -14.31
N MET A 54 -1.07 12.17 -14.41
CA MET A 54 -1.72 11.37 -13.38
C MET A 54 -1.79 9.90 -13.78
N GLY A 55 -1.47 9.01 -12.84
CA GLY A 55 -1.72 7.58 -12.93
C GLY A 55 -2.56 7.13 -11.74
N THR A 56 -3.61 6.35 -12.01
CA THR A 56 -4.41 5.68 -10.98
C THR A 56 -4.39 4.19 -11.19
N GLY A 57 -4.62 3.43 -10.12
CA GLY A 57 -4.72 1.98 -10.22
C GLY A 57 -5.09 1.35 -8.89
N SER A 58 -5.43 0.07 -8.97
CA SER A 58 -5.68 -0.76 -7.80
C SER A 58 -5.23 -2.19 -8.05
N GLU A 59 -4.70 -2.83 -7.02
CA GLU A 59 -4.24 -4.21 -7.09
C GLU A 59 -4.45 -4.91 -5.76
N ILE A 60 -4.65 -6.23 -5.80
CA ILE A 60 -4.64 -7.08 -4.61
C ILE A 60 -3.31 -7.81 -4.58
N ILE A 61 -2.56 -7.63 -3.50
CA ILE A 61 -1.29 -8.31 -3.28
C ILE A 61 -1.40 -9.22 -2.06
N THR A 62 -0.64 -10.31 -2.06
CA THR A 62 -0.45 -11.11 -0.84
C THR A 62 0.67 -10.50 -0.03
N LEU A 63 0.42 -10.17 1.25
CA LEU A 63 1.44 -9.62 2.14
C LEU A 63 2.50 -10.68 2.40
N GLY A 64 3.74 -10.39 2.01
CA GLY A 64 4.90 -11.23 2.27
C GLY A 64 6.04 -10.41 2.87
N ARG A 65 7.03 -11.09 3.44
CA ARG A 65 8.30 -10.45 3.73
C ARG A 65 8.95 -10.01 2.42
N GLY A 66 9.39 -8.75 2.34
CA GLY A 66 10.12 -8.27 1.19
C GLY A 66 11.47 -9.00 1.09
N GLU A 67 11.58 -9.95 0.16
CA GLU A 67 12.88 -10.41 -0.29
C GLU A 67 13.54 -9.25 -1.05
N ARG A 68 14.62 -8.71 -0.50
CA ARG A 68 15.50 -7.84 -1.29
C ARG A 68 16.19 -8.73 -2.33
N PRO A 69 16.08 -8.43 -3.64
CA PRO A 69 17.06 -8.92 -4.60
C PRO A 69 18.45 -8.32 -4.31
#